data_AF-A0A3S0UYT5-F1
#
_entry.id   AF-A0A3S0UYT5-F1
#
_cell.length_a   1.000
_cell.length_b   1.000
_cell.length_c   1.000
_cell.angle_alpha   90.00
_cell.angle_beta   90.00
_cell.angle_gamma   90.00
#
_symmetry.space_group_name_H-M   'P 1'
#
loop_
_entity.id
_entity.type
_entity.pdbx_description
1 polymer ?
#
loop_
_entity_poly.entity_id
_entity_poly.type
_entity_poly.pdbx_seq_one_letter_code
_entity_poly.pdbx_strand_id
1 'polypeptide(L)'
;MNATNWQSCRAVRFDEPTDVRTIELRRGEWVVILAVGEKPQASPVGGPGTYTVDLPRTLHSAPFPILVVAMPMAFAVLLGTQGKPVCELPSVPGDTTPKEATCGAP
;
A
#
# COMPACT_ATOMS: atom_id res chain seq x y z
N MET A 1 6.99 0.62 -19.40
CA MET A 1 7.13 -0.10 -18.12
C MET A 1 5.74 -0.43 -17.64
N ASN A 2 5.51 -1.71 -17.29
CA ASN A 2 4.21 -2.25 -16.85
C ASN A 2 3.66 -1.38 -15.72
N ALA A 3 2.61 -0.59 -15.99
CA ALA A 3 1.84 0.03 -14.93
C ALA A 3 1.29 -1.12 -14.10
N THR A 4 1.77 -1.29 -12.86
CA THR A 4 1.19 -2.22 -11.91
C THR A 4 -0.31 -1.98 -11.93
N ASN A 5 -1.11 -2.94 -12.40
CA ASN A 5 -2.54 -2.76 -12.47
C ASN A 5 -3.08 -2.79 -11.04
N TRP A 6 -3.11 -1.62 -10.41
CA TRP A 6 -3.57 -1.42 -9.05
C TRP A 6 -5.02 -1.87 -8.86
N GLN A 7 -5.80 -1.99 -9.94
CA GLN A 7 -7.17 -2.55 -9.92
C GLN A 7 -7.21 -4.02 -9.51
N SER A 8 -6.11 -4.76 -9.72
CA SER A 8 -5.99 -6.16 -9.29
C SER A 8 -5.54 -6.29 -7.84
N CYS A 9 -4.99 -5.21 -7.27
CA CYS A 9 -4.46 -5.19 -5.91
C CYS A 9 -5.55 -4.73 -4.95
N ARG A 10 -5.65 -5.40 -3.80
CA ARG A 10 -6.53 -4.93 -2.73
C ARG A 10 -5.75 -3.94 -1.90
N ALA A 11 -6.30 -2.76 -1.71
CA ALA A 11 -5.63 -1.72 -0.96
C ALA A 11 -6.62 -0.98 -0.08
N VAL A 12 -6.13 -0.50 1.04
CA VAL A 12 -6.92 0.20 2.05
C VAL A 12 -6.16 1.43 2.49
N ARG A 13 -6.88 2.55 2.51
CA ARG A 13 -6.34 3.86 2.87
C ARG A 13 -6.66 4.19 4.32
N PHE A 14 -5.69 4.81 4.97
CA PHE A 14 -5.77 5.31 6.33
C PHE A 14 -5.47 6.80 6.24
N ASP A 15 -6.42 7.62 6.64
CA ASP A 15 -6.29 9.08 6.58
C ASP A 15 -5.95 9.66 7.96
N GLU A 16 -6.24 8.92 9.03
CA GLU A 16 -5.98 9.34 10.40
C GLU A 16 -5.27 8.27 11.23
N PRO A 17 -4.44 8.69 12.21
CA PRO A 17 -3.91 7.77 13.20
C PRO A 17 -5.05 7.16 13.99
N THR A 18 -4.96 5.86 14.32
CA THR A 18 -6.00 5.02 14.96
C THR A 18 -7.11 4.51 14.04
N ASP A 19 -7.04 4.79 12.73
CA ASP A 19 -7.86 4.08 11.77
C ASP A 19 -7.54 2.58 11.83
N VAL A 20 -8.58 1.77 12.05
CA VAL A 20 -8.50 0.31 11.99
C VAL A 20 -9.23 -0.16 10.75
N ARG A 21 -8.53 -0.88 9.88
CA ARG A 21 -9.13 -1.42 8.66
C ARG A 21 -8.75 -2.87 8.45
N THR A 22 -9.60 -3.58 7.72
CA THR A 22 -9.35 -4.97 7.33
C THR A 22 -8.88 -5.04 5.89
N ILE A 23 -7.88 -5.88 5.63
CA ILE A 23 -7.41 -6.21 4.29
C ILE A 23 -7.40 -7.72 4.10
N GLU A 24 -7.86 -8.18 2.94
CA GLU A 24 -7.84 -9.60 2.60
C GLU A 24 -6.59 -9.92 1.77
N LEU A 25 -5.84 -10.93 2.18
CA LEU A 25 -4.68 -11.45 1.49
C LEU A 25 -5.00 -12.80 0.83
N ARG A 26 -4.59 -12.94 -0.43
CA ARG A 26 -4.58 -14.22 -1.16
C ARG A 26 -3.23 -14.91 -0.96
N ARG A 27 -3.19 -16.18 -1.36
CA ARG A 27 -1.97 -16.97 -1.32
C ARG A 27 -0.92 -16.36 -2.24
N GLY A 28 0.28 -16.13 -1.72
CA GLY A 28 1.38 -15.51 -2.46
C GLY A 28 1.33 -13.98 -2.49
N GLU A 29 0.41 -13.36 -1.76
CA GLU A 29 0.40 -11.91 -1.54
C GLU A 29 1.09 -11.53 -0.23
N TRP A 30 1.77 -10.39 -0.24
CA TRP A 30 2.38 -9.75 0.92
C TRP A 30 1.71 -8.41 1.17
N VAL A 31 1.80 -7.93 2.40
CA VAL A 31 1.38 -6.57 2.75
C VAL A 31 2.52 -5.61 2.40
N VAL A 32 2.17 -4.52 1.74
CA VAL A 32 3.05 -3.38 1.51
C VAL A 32 2.40 -2.13 2.07
N ILE A 33 3.16 -1.40 2.87
CA ILE A 33 2.76 -0.11 3.43
C ILE A 33 3.46 0.98 2.62
N LEU A 34 2.66 1.93 2.12
CA LEU A 34 3.10 3.09 1.37
C LEU A 34 2.71 4.35 2.14
N ALA A 35 3.68 5.19 2.45
CA ALA A 35 3.47 6.49 3.08
C ALA A 35 4.32 7.53 2.36
N VAL A 36 3.77 8.73 2.12
CA VAL A 36 4.46 9.76 1.34
C VAL A 36 5.73 10.21 2.06
N GLY A 37 6.84 10.27 1.33
CA GLY A 37 8.17 10.60 1.86
C GLY A 37 8.92 9.40 2.45
N GLU A 38 8.25 8.26 2.67
CA GLU A 38 8.84 7.04 3.20
C GLU A 38 9.13 6.01 2.11
N LYS A 39 10.06 5.10 2.38
CA LYS A 39 10.27 3.94 1.50
C LYS A 39 9.14 2.92 1.70
N PRO A 40 8.65 2.27 0.62
CA PRO A 40 7.70 1.18 0.72
C PRO A 40 8.18 0.11 1.69
N GLN A 41 7.33 -0.29 2.65
CA GLN A 41 7.65 -1.35 3.59
C GLN A 41 6.88 -2.60 3.22
N ALA A 42 7.59 -3.65 2.81
CA ALA A 42 6.99 -4.94 2.49
C ALA A 42 7.17 -5.91 3.65
N SER A 43 6.09 -6.59 4.05
CA SER A 43 6.10 -7.56 5.14
C SER A 43 5.43 -8.87 4.73
N PRO A 44 6.09 -10.02 4.90
CA PRO A 44 5.45 -11.32 4.71
C PRO A 44 4.40 -11.52 5.80
N VAL A 45 3.22 -12.00 5.39
CA VAL A 45 2.16 -12.37 6.32
C VAL A 45 2.00 -13.89 6.32
N GLY A 46 1.66 -14.47 7.47
CA GLY A 46 1.67 -15.91 7.72
C GLY A 46 0.72 -16.78 6.88
N GLY A 47 -0.03 -16.22 5.93
CA GLY A 47 -0.90 -16.96 5.03
C GLY A 47 -1.95 -16.09 4.33
N PRO A 48 -2.80 -16.69 3.47
CA PRO A 48 -4.01 -16.04 3.01
C PRO A 48 -5.02 -15.89 4.16
N GLY A 49 -5.80 -14.81 4.14
CA GLY A 49 -6.81 -14.54 5.15
C GLY A 49 -7.18 -13.07 5.25
N THR A 50 -8.12 -12.76 6.13
CA THR A 50 -8.47 -11.38 6.48
C THR A 50 -7.62 -10.92 7.66
N TYR A 51 -6.89 -9.83 7.47
CA TYR A 51 -6.02 -9.25 8.48
C TYR A 51 -6.57 -7.90 8.90
N THR A 52 -6.66 -7.69 10.21
CA THR A 52 -6.94 -6.37 10.78
C THR A 52 -5.62 -5.64 10.87
N VAL A 53 -5.52 -4.50 10.21
CA VAL A 53 -4.36 -3.63 10.26
C VAL A 53 -4.72 -2.47 11.18
N ASP A 54 -4.04 -2.45 12.32
CA ASP A 54 -4.00 -1.32 13.23
C ASP A 54 -2.67 -0.59 12.99
N LEU A 55 -2.75 0.71 12.70
CA LEU A 55 -1.59 1.59 12.58
C LEU A 55 -1.47 2.39 13.88
N PRO A 56 -0.78 1.85 14.91
CA PRO A 56 -0.65 2.57 16.16
C PRO A 56 0.24 3.79 15.95
N ARG A 57 -0.14 4.91 16.60
CA ARG A 57 0.59 6.20 16.60
C ARG A 57 2.09 6.08 16.90
N THR A 58 2.51 4.98 17.53
CA THR A 58 3.88 4.72 17.97
C THR A 58 4.76 3.99 16.95
N LEU A 59 4.18 3.38 15.91
CA LEU A 59 4.92 2.62 14.88
C LEU A 59 5.24 3.43 13.62
N HIS A 60 4.65 4.62 13.45
CA HIS A 60 4.88 5.47 12.30
C HIS A 60 5.03 6.94 12.71
N SER A 61 6.23 7.48 12.48
CA SER A 61 6.45 8.94 12.35
C SER A 61 6.05 9.45 10.96
N ALA A 62 5.58 8.56 10.08
CA ALA A 62 5.22 8.90 8.71
C ALA A 62 3.95 9.77 8.69
N PRO A 63 3.92 10.82 7.84
CA PRO A 63 2.73 11.65 7.69
C PRO A 63 1.61 10.83 7.05
N PHE A 64 0.40 10.96 7.59
CA PHE A 64 -0.82 10.51 6.91
C PHE A 64 -1.07 11.36 5.66
N PRO A 65 -1.70 10.80 4.60
CA PRO A 65 -2.32 9.46 4.52
C PRO A 65 -1.32 8.31 4.31
N ILE A 66 -1.74 7.08 4.67
CA ILE A 66 -1.01 5.83 4.48
C ILE A 66 -1.86 4.87 3.64
N LEU A 67 -1.24 4.14 2.72
CA LEU A 67 -1.89 3.11 1.92
C LEU A 67 -1.29 1.74 2.20
N VAL A 68 -2.14 0.79 2.59
CA VAL A 68 -1.77 -0.60 2.81
C VAL A 68 -2.28 -1.42 1.65
N VAL A 69 -1.40 -2.16 0.98
CA VAL A 69 -1.68 -2.87 -0.27
C VAL A 69 -1.32 -4.34 -0.13
N ALA A 70 -2.24 -5.23 -0.47
CA ALA A 70 -1.98 -6.63 -0.71
C ALA A 70 -1.56 -6.80 -2.17
N MET A 71 -0.34 -7.29 -2.39
CA MET A 71 0.21 -7.48 -3.73
C MET A 71 1.03 -8.77 -3.84
N PRO A 72 1.26 -9.30 -5.05
CA PRO A 72 2.08 -10.50 -5.22
C PRO A 72 3.50 -10.31 -4.68
N MET A 73 4.03 -11.34 -4.02
CA MET A 73 5.33 -11.34 -3.34
C MET A 73 6.46 -10.75 -4.19
N ALA A 74 6.53 -11.09 -5.48
CA ALA A 74 7.59 -10.59 -6.36
C ALA A 74 7.60 -9.06 -6.44
N PHE A 75 6.43 -8.42 -6.55
CA PHE A 75 6.31 -6.97 -6.57
C PHE A 75 6.58 -6.36 -5.19
N ALA A 76 6.08 -7.00 -4.12
CA ALA A 76 6.30 -6.54 -2.75
C ALA A 76 7.79 -6.50 -2.40
N VAL A 77 8.52 -7.56 -2.72
CA VAL A 77 9.97 -7.64 -2.50
C VAL A 77 10.70 -6.57 -3.32
N LEU A 78 10.34 -6.38 -4.59
CA LEU A 78 10.97 -5.34 -5.42
C LEU A 78 10.70 -3.94 -4.87
N LEU A 79 9.47 -3.64 -4.45
CA LEU A 79 9.12 -2.34 -3.87
C LEU A 79 9.81 -2.13 -2.50
N GLY A 80 9.87 -3.15 -1.65
CA GLY A 80 10.52 -3.04 -0.35
C GLY A 80 12.06 -2.91 -0.42
N THR A 81 12.68 -3.55 -1.41
CA THR A 81 14.16 -3.58 -1.53
C THR A 81 14.72 -2.51 -2.46
N GLN A 82 13.99 -2.15 -3.52
CA GLN A 82 14.44 -1.23 -4.56
C GLN A 82 13.55 0.01 -4.69
N GLY A 83 12.49 0.11 -3.89
CA GLY A 83 11.59 1.26 -3.90
C GLY A 83 12.29 2.55 -3.51
N LYS A 84 12.04 3.59 -4.31
CA LYS A 84 12.33 4.98 -3.91
C LYS A 84 11.28 5.45 -2.90
N PRO A 85 11.55 6.53 -2.16
CA PRO A 85 10.53 7.18 -1.34
C PRO A 85 9.26 7.43 -2.15
N VAL A 86 8.10 7.15 -1.55
CA VAL A 86 6.80 7.32 -2.20
C VAL A 86 6.53 8.82 -2.36
N CYS A 87 6.45 9.29 -3.59
CA CYS A 87 6.15 10.70 -3.86
C CYS A 87 4.65 11.00 -3.77
N GLU A 88 3.81 10.05 -4.16
CA GLU A 88 2.35 10.16 -4.16
C GLU A 88 1.75 8.78 -3.92
N LEU A 89 0.61 8.73 -3.21
CA LEU A 89 -0.12 7.48 -3.03
C LEU A 89 -0.98 7.18 -4.26
N PRO A 90 -1.00 5.93 -4.74
CA PRO A 90 -1.85 5.56 -5.86
C PRO A 90 -3.33 5.66 -5.47
N SER A 91 -4.15 6.20 -6.38
CA SER A 91 -5.61 6.22 -6.26
C SER A 91 -6.16 4.79 -6.28
N VAL A 92 -6.76 4.34 -5.18
CA VAL A 92 -7.39 3.02 -5.08
C VAL A 92 -8.88 3.15 -5.35
N PRO A 93 -9.47 2.35 -6.27
CA PRO A 93 -10.90 2.37 -6.49
C PRO A 93 -11.61 1.76 -5.26
N GLY A 94 -12.17 2.64 -4.44
CA GLY A 94 -12.80 2.33 -3.15
C GLY A 94 -13.16 3.61 -2.40
N ASP A 95 -12.38 4.67 -2.60
CA ASP A 95 -12.82 6.04 -2.39
C ASP A 95 -13.55 6.54 -3.64
N THR A 96 -14.79 6.94 -3.47
CA THR A 96 -15.53 7.69 -4.48
C THR A 96 -14.80 9.01 -4.75
N THR A 97 -13.87 9.04 -5.71
CA THR A 97 -13.63 10.09 -6.72
C THR A 97 -12.48 9.63 -7.64
N PRO A 98 -12.66 9.50 -8.96
CA PRO A 98 -11.55 9.26 -9.87
C PRO A 98 -10.78 10.56 -10.06
N LYS A 99 -9.51 10.59 -9.65
CA LYS A 99 -8.51 11.47 -10.25
C LYS A 99 -7.41 10.62 -10.84
N GLU A 100 -7.35 10.64 -12.16
CA GLU A 100 -6.18 10.27 -12.96
C GLU A 100 -4.91 10.80 -12.28
N ALA A 101 -4.09 9.89 -11.77
CA ALA A 101 -2.70 10.21 -11.47
C ALA A 101 -1.93 10.16 -12.80
N THR A 102 -1.95 11.27 -13.52
CA THR A 102 -1.14 11.50 -14.72
C THR A 102 0.08 12.32 -14.35
N CYS A 103 1.24 11.86 -14.85
CA CYS A 103 2.46 12.59 -15.27
C CYS A 103 3.72 11.90 -14.71
N GLY A 104 4.83 11.75 -15.42
CA GLY A 104 5.22 12.15 -16.77
C GLY A 104 6.63 11.61 -17.01
N ALA A 105 6.90 11.13 -18.22
CA ALA A 105 8.24 10.72 -18.65
C ALA A 105 9.13 11.96 -18.83
N PRO A 106 10.45 11.79 -18.67
CA PRO A 106 11.28 11.72 -19.89
C PRO A 106 11.79 10.31 -20.19
#